data_AF-A0A1Q6EZ98-F1
#
_entry.id   AF-A0A1Q6EZ98-F1
#
_cell.length_a   1.000
_cell.length_b   1.000
_cell.length_c   1.000
_cell.angle_alpha   90.00
_cell.angle_beta   90.00
_cell.angle_gamma   90.00
#
_symmetry.space_group_name_H-M   'P 1'
#
loop_
_entity.id
_entity.type
_entity.pdbx_description
1 polymer ?
#
loop_
_entity_poly.entity_id
_entity_poly.type
_entity_poly.pdbx_seq_one_letter_code
_entity_poly.pdbx_strand_id
1 'polypeptide(L)'
;MKKILYAILLALTIPFSVFAQFSKMSNAEKIGSYDLGNYHLYKTTTPQGTTYHFDMRDRKYTSKRFLLVSLGNKQQAISFIHQAIETIETAKKGDSFDLGLPDGNTGFYKNDVGARSLGIYVGNIGQYGLIRKAIFSGMLRDIEAQSDDVTTADTNNDKANLQIHQEVNSHLKFAGIEIDGSLATFRSKLIEKGYKPTDSHENILQGNFAGYECDIFIYCVEGADLVHMVIASTKPEESWDRLYIKYLSLVELYSKKYGSPSNSVNKFEYPFDGTTDMQMTAVKTDHAHFMTMWNTPNGDIMISISKEGTIAIYYTDKINSAQHEVLKEQRIIDEI
;
A
#
# COMPACT_ATOMS: atom_id res chain seq x y z
N MET A 1 -31.71 -2.31 -57.22
CA MET A 1 -30.45 -2.91 -56.74
C MET A 1 -29.53 -1.79 -56.26
N LYS A 2 -29.39 -1.67 -54.93
CA LYS A 2 -28.64 -0.60 -54.25
C LYS A 2 -27.14 -0.88 -54.32
N LYS A 3 -26.35 0.02 -54.91
CA LYS A 3 -24.90 0.14 -54.65
C LYS A 3 -24.72 1.37 -53.77
N ILE A 4 -24.49 1.11 -52.48
CA ILE A 4 -24.22 2.10 -51.46
C ILE A 4 -22.80 2.63 -51.72
N LEU A 5 -22.71 3.92 -52.01
CA LEU A 5 -21.47 4.67 -52.08
C LEU A 5 -20.92 4.78 -50.65
N TYR A 6 -19.82 4.09 -50.35
CA TYR A 6 -19.11 4.25 -49.09
C TYR A 6 -18.53 5.67 -49.03
N ALA A 7 -19.17 6.54 -48.27
CA ALA A 7 -18.51 7.72 -47.74
C ALA A 7 -17.42 7.22 -46.78
N ILE A 8 -16.17 7.36 -47.20
CA ILE A 8 -15.00 7.24 -46.34
C ILE A 8 -15.10 8.39 -45.33
N LEU A 9 -15.78 8.14 -44.22
CA LEU A 9 -15.61 8.95 -43.02
C LEU A 9 -14.39 8.37 -42.32
N LEU A 10 -13.24 8.96 -42.63
CA LEU A 10 -11.98 8.72 -41.93
C LEU A 10 -12.08 9.37 -40.54
N ALA A 11 -12.90 8.77 -39.68
CA ALA A 11 -12.88 9.03 -38.26
C ALA A 11 -11.70 8.24 -37.69
N LEU A 12 -10.50 8.80 -37.81
CA LEU A 12 -9.43 8.58 -36.85
C LEU A 12 -9.90 9.15 -35.51
N THR A 13 -10.89 8.50 -34.88
CA THR A 13 -11.08 8.64 -33.45
C THR A 13 -9.92 7.89 -32.84
N ILE A 14 -8.89 8.63 -32.44
CA ILE A 14 -7.95 8.19 -31.43
C ILE A 14 -8.82 7.50 -30.35
N PRO A 15 -8.62 6.21 -30.04
CA PRO A 15 -9.30 5.63 -28.90
C PRO A 15 -8.79 6.40 -27.69
N PHE A 16 -9.54 7.41 -27.26
CA PHE A 16 -9.52 7.83 -25.88
C PHE A 16 -9.65 6.53 -25.10
N SER A 17 -8.63 6.19 -24.31
CA SER A 17 -8.60 4.94 -23.58
C SER A 17 -9.90 4.82 -22.79
N VAL A 18 -10.50 3.63 -22.73
CA VAL A 18 -11.71 3.34 -21.94
C VAL A 18 -11.58 3.92 -20.53
N PHE A 19 -10.37 3.89 -19.97
CA PHE A 19 -10.00 4.57 -18.73
C PHE A 19 -10.20 6.11 -18.74
N ALA A 20 -9.79 6.82 -19.79
CA ALA A 20 -9.99 8.28 -19.88
C ALA A 20 -11.46 8.69 -20.08
N GLN A 21 -12.31 7.78 -20.57
CA GLN A 21 -13.77 7.96 -20.57
C GLN A 21 -14.38 7.62 -19.20
N PHE A 22 -13.91 6.54 -18.55
CA PHE A 22 -14.33 6.13 -17.22
C PHE A 22 -13.96 7.15 -16.13
N SER A 23 -12.74 7.69 -16.15
CA SER A 23 -12.28 8.74 -15.22
C SER A 23 -13.04 10.06 -15.38
N LYS A 24 -13.79 10.22 -16.48
CA LYS A 24 -14.69 11.37 -16.72
C LYS A 24 -16.14 11.07 -16.32
N MET A 25 -16.48 9.84 -15.93
CA MET A 25 -17.82 9.53 -15.42
C MET A 25 -17.96 10.13 -14.01
N SER A 26 -18.96 10.97 -13.82
CA SER A 26 -19.21 11.72 -12.58
C SER A 26 -19.49 10.85 -11.35
N ASN A 27 -19.73 9.55 -11.53
CA ASN A 27 -20.23 8.64 -10.50
C ASN A 27 -19.23 7.51 -10.16
N ALA A 28 -17.99 7.58 -10.65
CA ALA A 28 -16.95 6.62 -10.31
C ALA A 28 -16.23 7.04 -9.01
N GLU A 29 -16.42 6.28 -7.95
CA GLU A 29 -15.76 6.49 -6.64
C GLU A 29 -14.53 5.58 -6.56
N LYS A 30 -13.37 6.14 -6.23
CA LYS A 30 -12.14 5.37 -5.98
C LYS A 30 -12.19 4.80 -4.57
N ILE A 31 -12.21 3.48 -4.47
CA ILE A 31 -12.21 2.73 -3.21
C ILE A 31 -10.78 2.58 -2.69
N GLY A 32 -9.84 2.23 -3.57
CA GLY A 32 -8.50 1.82 -3.15
C GLY A 32 -7.42 2.07 -4.21
N SER A 33 -6.17 2.09 -3.76
CA SER A 33 -4.97 2.28 -4.57
C SER A 33 -3.90 1.31 -4.10
N TYR A 34 -3.32 0.54 -5.00
CA TYR A 34 -2.40 -0.55 -4.65
C TYR A 34 -1.13 -0.49 -5.49
N ASP A 35 -0.04 -1.05 -4.94
CA ASP A 35 1.29 -1.10 -5.56
C ASP A 35 1.63 0.24 -6.24
N LEU A 36 1.69 1.32 -5.46
CA LEU A 36 2.19 2.61 -5.95
C LEU A 36 1.31 3.26 -7.02
N GLY A 37 0.01 3.01 -6.96
CA GLY A 37 -0.95 3.48 -7.96
C GLY A 37 -0.79 2.78 -9.30
N ASN A 38 -0.18 1.59 -9.31
CA ASN A 38 -0.17 0.73 -10.49
C ASN A 38 -1.49 -0.01 -10.66
N TYR A 39 -2.32 -0.05 -9.62
CA TYR A 39 -3.67 -0.59 -9.62
C TYR A 39 -4.58 0.27 -8.76
N HIS A 40 -5.82 0.43 -9.19
CA HIS A 40 -6.84 1.14 -8.45
C HIS A 40 -8.13 0.34 -8.46
N LEU A 41 -8.88 0.42 -7.36
CA LEU A 41 -10.22 -0.15 -7.25
C LEU A 41 -11.23 0.98 -7.23
N TYR A 42 -12.30 0.83 -7.99
CA TYR A 42 -13.39 1.78 -8.12
C TYR A 42 -14.73 1.08 -7.99
N LYS A 43 -15.76 1.85 -7.62
CA LYS A 43 -17.16 1.50 -7.82
C LYS A 43 -17.88 2.59 -8.59
N THR A 44 -18.85 2.19 -9.39
CA THR A 44 -19.78 3.09 -10.08
C THR A 44 -21.18 2.75 -9.62
N THR A 45 -21.88 3.73 -9.05
CA THR A 45 -23.26 3.55 -8.59
C THR A 45 -24.24 4.18 -9.57
N THR A 46 -25.20 3.39 -10.04
CA THR A 46 -26.33 3.85 -10.85
C THR A 46 -27.64 3.42 -10.20
N PRO A 47 -28.81 3.91 -10.65
CA PRO A 47 -30.10 3.41 -10.17
C PRO A 47 -30.31 1.90 -10.38
N GLN A 48 -29.53 1.28 -11.26
CA GLN A 48 -29.57 -0.16 -11.53
C GLN A 48 -28.66 -0.98 -10.60
N GLY A 49 -27.88 -0.31 -9.74
CA GLY A 49 -26.99 -0.93 -8.75
C GLY A 49 -25.54 -0.45 -8.84
N THR A 50 -24.72 -0.96 -7.93
CA THR A 50 -23.27 -0.67 -7.91
C THR A 50 -22.46 -1.72 -8.66
N THR A 51 -21.59 -1.26 -9.56
CA THR A 51 -20.61 -2.08 -10.28
C THR A 51 -19.20 -1.77 -9.82
N TYR A 52 -18.40 -2.80 -9.58
CA TYR A 52 -16.99 -2.69 -9.18
C TYR A 52 -16.09 -2.84 -10.40
N HIS A 53 -14.99 -2.11 -10.39
CA HIS A 53 -13.98 -2.13 -11.43
C HIS A 53 -12.60 -2.00 -10.80
N PHE A 54 -11.58 -2.63 -11.39
CA PHE A 54 -10.20 -2.27 -11.06
C PHE A 54 -9.44 -1.90 -12.32
N ASP A 55 -8.40 -1.09 -12.16
CA ASP A 55 -7.45 -0.83 -13.23
C ASP A 55 -6.07 -1.40 -12.91
N MET A 56 -5.26 -1.57 -13.95
CA MET A 56 -3.89 -2.04 -13.83
C MET A 56 -3.02 -1.47 -14.95
N ARG A 57 -1.72 -1.31 -14.71
CA ARG A 57 -0.80 -0.88 -15.77
C ARG A 57 -0.77 -1.83 -16.96
N ASP A 58 -0.86 -1.25 -18.15
CA ASP A 58 -0.57 -1.94 -19.40
C ASP A 58 0.91 -2.35 -19.45
N ARG A 59 1.17 -3.64 -19.59
CA ARG A 59 2.52 -4.22 -19.68
C ARG A 59 3.01 -4.39 -21.12
N LYS A 60 2.14 -4.20 -22.12
CA LYS A 60 2.52 -4.34 -23.54
C LYS A 60 3.18 -3.07 -24.09
N TYR A 61 2.71 -1.88 -23.69
CA TYR A 61 3.23 -0.61 -24.18
C TYR A 61 3.89 0.20 -23.05
N THR A 62 5.01 0.86 -23.33
CA THR A 62 5.77 1.70 -22.37
C THR A 62 5.05 2.99 -21.94
N SER A 63 3.82 3.22 -22.41
CA SER A 63 2.99 4.35 -21.99
C SER A 63 2.40 4.14 -20.60
N LYS A 64 2.23 5.23 -19.82
CA LYS A 64 1.53 5.26 -18.51
C LYS A 64 0.01 5.01 -18.63
N ARG A 65 -0.41 3.98 -19.36
CA ARG A 65 -1.82 3.64 -19.62
C ARG A 65 -2.30 2.58 -18.63
N PHE A 66 -3.55 2.74 -18.21
CA PHE A 66 -4.26 1.79 -17.37
C PHE A 66 -5.28 1.00 -18.19
N LEU A 67 -5.35 -0.28 -17.90
CA LEU A 67 -6.33 -1.24 -18.42
C LEU A 67 -7.42 -1.38 -17.37
N LEU A 68 -8.66 -1.05 -17.73
CA LEU A 68 -9.82 -1.17 -16.84
C LEU A 68 -10.45 -2.55 -16.99
N VAL A 69 -10.77 -3.17 -15.87
CA VAL A 69 -11.42 -4.48 -15.77
C VAL A 69 -12.71 -4.32 -14.97
N SER A 70 -13.84 -4.70 -15.57
CA SER A 70 -15.14 -4.73 -14.90
C SER A 70 -15.30 -6.02 -14.10
N LEU A 71 -15.66 -5.93 -12.82
CA LEU A 71 -15.86 -7.06 -11.93
C LEU A 71 -17.34 -7.43 -11.73
N GLY A 72 -18.27 -6.56 -12.15
CA GLY A 72 -19.70 -6.73 -11.90
C GLY A 72 -20.11 -6.23 -10.52
N ASN A 73 -21.20 -6.77 -9.97
CA ASN A 73 -21.71 -6.41 -8.64
C ASN A 73 -20.76 -6.91 -7.52
N LYS A 74 -21.05 -6.52 -6.26
CA LYS A 74 -20.20 -6.86 -5.10
C LYS A 74 -19.93 -8.36 -4.98
N GLN A 75 -20.95 -9.21 -5.13
CA GLN A 75 -20.81 -10.66 -5.01
C GLN A 75 -19.98 -11.26 -6.16
N GLN A 76 -20.17 -10.78 -7.39
CA GLN A 76 -19.37 -11.18 -8.55
C GLN A 76 -17.91 -10.78 -8.36
N ALA A 77 -17.66 -9.56 -7.87
CA ALA A 77 -16.31 -9.08 -7.60
C ALA A 77 -15.59 -9.89 -6.53
N ILE A 78 -16.24 -10.19 -5.40
CA ILE A 78 -15.69 -11.03 -4.33
C ILE A 78 -15.37 -12.44 -4.87
N SER A 79 -16.33 -13.04 -5.59
CA SER A 79 -16.18 -14.40 -6.14
C SER A 79 -15.01 -14.48 -7.13
N PHE A 80 -14.92 -13.51 -8.03
CA PHE A 80 -13.80 -13.39 -8.97
C PHE A 80 -12.47 -13.27 -8.24
N ILE A 81 -12.36 -12.41 -7.23
CA ILE A 81 -11.10 -12.17 -6.53
C ILE A 81 -10.65 -13.41 -5.76
N HIS A 82 -11.55 -14.15 -5.12
CA HIS A 82 -11.21 -15.43 -4.49
C HIS A 82 -10.65 -16.43 -5.51
N GLN A 83 -11.34 -16.60 -6.65
CA GLN A 83 -10.89 -17.50 -7.71
C GLN A 83 -9.53 -17.07 -8.28
N ALA A 84 -9.31 -15.77 -8.46
CA ALA A 84 -8.05 -15.21 -8.91
C ALA A 84 -6.89 -15.48 -7.94
N ILE A 85 -7.14 -15.34 -6.62
CA ILE A 85 -6.17 -15.66 -5.58
C ILE A 85 -5.80 -17.15 -5.62
N GLU A 86 -6.79 -18.03 -5.63
CA GLU A 86 -6.59 -19.49 -5.70
C GLU A 86 -5.80 -19.88 -6.97
N THR A 87 -6.14 -19.26 -8.11
CA THR A 87 -5.45 -19.51 -9.38
C THR A 87 -3.97 -19.13 -9.29
N ILE A 88 -3.61 -18.01 -8.65
CA ILE A 88 -2.19 -17.61 -8.48
C ILE A 88 -1.42 -18.64 -7.63
N GLU A 89 -2.09 -19.30 -6.70
CA GLU A 89 -1.44 -20.27 -5.81
C GLU A 89 -1.25 -21.64 -6.45
N THR A 90 -2.18 -22.05 -7.31
CA THR A 90 -2.31 -23.42 -7.82
C THR A 90 -1.86 -23.58 -9.28
N ALA A 91 -1.93 -22.52 -10.10
CA ALA A 91 -1.65 -22.59 -11.53
C ALA A 91 -0.17 -22.83 -11.85
N LYS A 92 0.07 -23.47 -12.99
CA LYS A 92 1.39 -23.82 -13.52
C LYS A 92 1.76 -22.94 -14.71
N LYS A 93 3.07 -22.84 -14.96
CA LYS A 93 3.60 -22.06 -16.10
C LYS A 93 3.02 -22.59 -17.41
N GLY A 94 2.31 -21.73 -18.14
CA GLY A 94 1.67 -22.06 -19.42
C GLY A 94 0.15 -22.19 -19.34
N ASP A 95 -0.43 -22.21 -18.14
CA ASP A 95 -1.89 -22.27 -17.98
C ASP A 95 -2.54 -20.97 -18.47
N SER A 96 -3.62 -21.12 -19.24
CA SER A 96 -4.52 -20.05 -19.66
C SER A 96 -5.96 -20.41 -19.26
N PHE A 97 -6.75 -19.41 -18.89
CA PHE A 97 -8.07 -19.60 -18.31
C PHE A 97 -9.05 -18.53 -18.80
N ASP A 98 -10.31 -18.93 -18.92
CA ASP A 98 -11.41 -17.98 -18.95
C ASP A 98 -11.59 -17.41 -17.53
N LEU A 99 -11.68 -16.08 -17.44
CA LEU A 99 -11.80 -15.39 -16.16
C LEU A 99 -13.26 -15.26 -15.69
N GLY A 100 -14.24 -15.60 -16.53
CA GLY A 100 -15.66 -15.45 -16.19
C GLY A 100 -16.08 -14.00 -15.96
N LEU A 101 -15.28 -13.04 -16.42
CA LEU A 101 -15.54 -11.61 -16.29
C LEU A 101 -16.62 -11.16 -17.29
N PRO A 102 -17.42 -10.14 -16.98
CA PRO A 102 -18.50 -9.65 -17.85
C PRO A 102 -18.06 -9.33 -19.29
N ASP A 103 -16.82 -8.86 -19.44
CA ASP A 103 -16.25 -8.44 -20.72
C ASP A 103 -15.52 -9.59 -21.47
N GLY A 104 -15.59 -10.83 -20.96
CA GLY A 104 -15.03 -12.02 -21.62
C GLY A 104 -13.50 -12.08 -21.64
N ASN A 105 -12.84 -11.43 -20.68
CA ASN A 105 -11.38 -11.42 -20.57
C ASN A 105 -10.83 -12.83 -20.34
N THR A 106 -9.67 -13.11 -20.93
CA THR A 106 -8.88 -14.32 -20.64
C THR A 106 -7.69 -13.97 -19.78
N GLY A 107 -7.23 -14.93 -18.97
CA GLY A 107 -6.02 -14.77 -18.18
C GLY A 107 -5.02 -15.89 -18.38
N PHE A 108 -3.81 -15.66 -17.89
CA PHE A 108 -2.70 -16.59 -17.97
C PHE A 108 -1.84 -16.52 -16.72
N TYR A 109 -1.14 -17.59 -16.38
CA TYR A 109 -0.24 -17.60 -15.23
C TYR A 109 1.19 -17.19 -15.61
N LYS A 110 1.82 -16.34 -14.78
CA LYS A 110 3.21 -15.93 -14.95
C LYS A 110 3.98 -16.00 -13.63
N ASN A 111 5.20 -16.56 -13.71
CA ASN A 111 6.15 -16.62 -12.61
C ASN A 111 7.50 -16.03 -13.05
N ASP A 112 7.82 -14.83 -12.57
CA ASP A 112 9.10 -14.16 -12.82
C ASP A 112 9.98 -14.24 -11.57
N VAL A 113 11.00 -15.10 -11.60
CA VAL A 113 12.00 -15.19 -10.51
C VAL A 113 11.33 -15.42 -9.13
N GLY A 114 10.32 -16.28 -9.07
CA GLY A 114 9.58 -16.61 -7.84
C GLY A 114 8.36 -15.74 -7.57
N ALA A 115 8.17 -14.66 -8.34
CA ALA A 115 6.99 -13.82 -8.26
C ALA A 115 5.81 -14.38 -9.07
N ARG A 116 4.84 -14.96 -8.38
CA ARG A 116 3.59 -15.47 -8.98
C ARG A 116 2.60 -14.34 -9.25
N SER A 117 2.04 -14.33 -10.46
CA SER A 117 1.06 -13.33 -10.90
C SER A 117 0.04 -13.92 -11.87
N LEU A 118 -1.16 -13.34 -11.84
CA LEU A 118 -2.20 -13.51 -12.84
C LEU A 118 -2.01 -12.46 -13.92
N GLY A 119 -1.80 -12.89 -15.15
CA GLY A 119 -1.93 -12.04 -16.32
C GLY A 119 -3.38 -11.97 -16.77
N ILE A 120 -3.86 -10.78 -17.11
CA ILE A 120 -5.23 -10.57 -17.59
C ILE A 120 -5.14 -9.77 -18.89
N TYR A 121 -5.67 -10.33 -19.98
CA TYR A 121 -5.79 -9.62 -21.25
C TYR A 121 -7.01 -8.71 -21.22
N VAL A 122 -6.86 -7.45 -21.65
CA VAL A 122 -7.93 -6.45 -21.66
C VAL A 122 -8.02 -5.79 -23.03
N GLY A 123 -9.21 -5.78 -23.63
CA GLY A 123 -9.46 -5.12 -24.92
C GLY A 123 -8.88 -5.86 -26.13
N ASN A 124 -8.48 -5.10 -27.17
CA ASN A 124 -8.01 -5.63 -28.46
C ASN A 124 -6.47 -5.81 -28.52
N ILE A 125 -6.06 -6.92 -29.15
CA ILE A 125 -4.68 -7.36 -29.50
C ILE A 125 -3.64 -7.13 -28.39
N GLY A 126 -3.57 -8.09 -27.46
CA GLY A 126 -2.39 -8.39 -26.65
C GLY A 126 -2.05 -7.43 -25.51
N GLN A 127 -2.88 -6.43 -25.22
CA GLN A 127 -2.73 -5.62 -24.01
C GLN A 127 -3.04 -6.49 -22.79
N TYR A 128 -2.17 -6.44 -21.79
CA TYR A 128 -2.35 -7.20 -20.56
C TYR A 128 -1.75 -6.48 -19.37
N GLY A 129 -2.30 -6.73 -18.19
CA GLY A 129 -1.68 -6.41 -16.92
C GLY A 129 -1.29 -7.68 -16.18
N LEU A 130 -0.39 -7.54 -15.22
CA LEU A 130 0.02 -8.62 -14.32
C LEU A 130 -0.35 -8.20 -12.91
N ILE A 131 -1.08 -9.03 -12.18
CA ILE A 131 -1.54 -8.71 -10.83
C ILE A 131 -1.17 -9.84 -9.87
N ARG A 132 -0.70 -9.47 -8.68
CA ARG A 132 -0.21 -10.42 -7.66
C ARG A 132 -1.28 -10.68 -6.61
N LYS A 133 -1.18 -11.83 -5.92
CA LYS A 133 -2.08 -12.23 -4.83
C LYS A 133 -2.29 -11.11 -3.80
N ALA A 134 -1.21 -10.43 -3.39
CA ALA A 134 -1.28 -9.37 -2.39
C ALA A 134 -2.19 -8.21 -2.80
N ILE A 135 -2.22 -7.88 -4.10
CA ILE A 135 -3.06 -6.79 -4.64
C ILE A 135 -4.52 -7.20 -4.62
N PHE A 136 -4.82 -8.41 -5.10
CA PHE A 136 -6.16 -8.97 -5.01
C PHE A 136 -6.66 -9.09 -3.57
N SER A 137 -5.80 -9.49 -2.64
CA SER A 137 -6.14 -9.56 -1.23
C SER A 137 -6.46 -8.18 -0.63
N GLY A 138 -5.80 -7.12 -1.12
CA GLY A 138 -6.14 -5.74 -0.78
C GLY A 138 -7.51 -5.34 -1.31
N MET A 139 -7.75 -5.55 -2.60
CA MET A 139 -9.04 -5.28 -3.22
C MET A 139 -10.18 -6.02 -2.54
N LEU A 140 -9.99 -7.31 -2.21
CA LEU A 140 -11.01 -8.12 -1.55
C LEU A 140 -11.48 -7.47 -0.24
N ARG A 141 -10.53 -7.12 0.64
CA ARG A 141 -10.85 -6.49 1.93
C ARG A 141 -11.60 -5.16 1.75
N ASP A 142 -11.17 -4.36 0.78
CA ASP A 142 -11.78 -3.05 0.55
C ASP A 142 -13.19 -3.15 -0.05
N ILE A 143 -13.44 -4.19 -0.87
CA ILE A 143 -14.79 -4.51 -1.39
C ILE A 143 -15.67 -5.05 -0.26
N GLU A 144 -15.17 -5.98 0.55
CA GLU A 144 -15.90 -6.55 1.69
C GLU A 144 -16.32 -5.46 2.70
N ALA A 145 -15.47 -4.46 2.92
CA ALA A 145 -15.74 -3.32 3.80
C ALA A 145 -16.80 -2.34 3.26
N GLN A 146 -17.17 -2.39 1.98
CA GLN A 146 -18.25 -1.56 1.45
C GLN A 146 -19.60 -2.03 2.00
N SER A 147 -20.51 -1.11 2.32
CA SER A 147 -21.89 -1.47 2.66
C SER A 147 -22.55 -2.24 1.52
N ASP A 148 -23.37 -3.24 1.85
CA ASP A 148 -24.20 -3.89 0.84
C ASP A 148 -25.25 -2.90 0.31
N ASP A 149 -25.35 -2.78 -1.01
CA ASP A 149 -26.48 -2.09 -1.65
C ASP A 149 -27.72 -2.97 -1.46
N VAL A 150 -28.44 -2.76 -0.36
CA VAL A 150 -29.72 -3.44 -0.11
C VAL A 150 -30.82 -2.65 -0.81
N THR A 151 -31.21 -3.09 -2.00
CA THR A 151 -32.55 -2.86 -2.56
C THR A 151 -33.38 -4.12 -2.49
N THR A 152 -33.87 -4.45 -1.30
CA THR A 152 -35.19 -5.08 -1.11
C THR A 152 -35.69 -4.75 0.28
N ALA A 153 -36.90 -4.19 0.35
CA ALA A 153 -37.67 -4.06 1.58
C ALA A 153 -37.92 -5.44 2.19
N ASP A 154 -37.61 -5.60 3.47
CA ASP A 154 -38.51 -6.24 4.41
C ASP A 154 -38.10 -5.92 5.86
N THR A 155 -39.14 -5.77 6.67
CA THR A 155 -39.17 -5.21 8.02
C THR A 155 -38.52 -6.08 9.10
N ASN A 156 -37.92 -5.39 10.06
CA ASN A 156 -37.69 -5.76 11.47
C ASN A 156 -36.54 -6.73 11.80
N ASN A 157 -35.78 -6.28 12.81
CA ASN A 157 -34.73 -6.92 13.60
C ASN A 157 -33.32 -6.51 13.16
N ASP A 158 -32.47 -5.88 13.96
CA ASP A 158 -32.54 -5.56 15.38
C ASP A 158 -31.67 -4.34 15.67
N LYS A 159 -32.06 -3.60 16.70
CA LYS A 159 -31.22 -2.64 17.41
C LYS A 159 -30.02 -3.36 18.02
N ALA A 160 -28.97 -3.58 17.25
CA ALA A 160 -27.67 -4.00 17.75
C ALA A 160 -26.56 -3.62 16.77
N ASN A 161 -26.28 -2.33 16.63
CA ASN A 161 -24.92 -1.91 16.31
C ASN A 161 -24.61 -0.64 17.11
N LEU A 162 -24.54 -0.84 18.43
CA LEU A 162 -23.74 0.04 19.27
C LEU A 162 -22.30 -0.09 18.78
N GLN A 163 -21.85 0.93 18.05
CA GLN A 163 -20.60 1.63 18.30
C GLN A 163 -19.52 0.77 19.02
N ILE A 164 -18.78 -0.04 18.26
CA ILE A 164 -17.46 -0.48 18.74
C ILE A 164 -16.48 0.63 18.38
N HIS A 165 -16.51 1.72 19.15
CA HIS A 165 -15.26 2.38 19.49
C HIS A 165 -14.58 1.45 20.49
N GLN A 166 -13.69 0.59 20.00
CA GLN A 166 -12.70 -0.01 20.88
C GLN A 166 -11.82 1.15 21.37
N GLU A 167 -11.99 1.54 22.63
CA GLU A 167 -10.95 2.26 23.37
C GLU A 167 -9.70 1.38 23.33
N VAL A 168 -8.76 1.73 22.46
CA VAL A 168 -7.45 1.10 22.42
C VAL A 168 -6.65 1.68 23.58
N ASN A 169 -6.59 0.95 24.69
CA ASN A 169 -5.94 1.39 25.92
C ASN A 169 -4.53 0.78 26.10
N SER A 170 -3.89 0.37 25.00
CA SER A 170 -2.57 -0.28 25.04
C SER A 170 -1.59 0.39 24.09
N HIS A 171 -0.37 0.63 24.58
CA HIS A 171 0.71 1.22 23.81
C HIS A 171 1.23 0.29 22.70
N LEU A 172 1.76 0.89 21.64
CA LEU A 172 2.53 0.23 20.60
C LEU A 172 3.82 -0.33 21.21
N LYS A 173 4.27 -1.50 20.72
CA LYS A 173 5.46 -2.17 21.25
C LYS A 173 6.62 -2.13 20.28
N PHE A 174 7.77 -1.65 20.73
CA PHE A 174 9.05 -1.78 20.06
C PHE A 174 9.87 -2.89 20.72
N ALA A 175 10.35 -3.85 19.93
CA ALA A 175 11.06 -5.04 20.45
C ALA A 175 10.32 -5.77 21.59
N GLY A 176 8.99 -5.70 21.63
CA GLY A 176 8.15 -6.28 22.69
C GLY A 176 8.05 -5.46 23.99
N ILE A 177 8.62 -4.24 24.03
CA ILE A 177 8.50 -3.27 25.12
C ILE A 177 7.49 -2.20 24.69
N GLU A 178 6.56 -1.84 25.56
CA GLU A 178 5.61 -0.74 25.34
C GLU A 178 6.35 0.59 25.23
N ILE A 179 6.06 1.35 24.17
CA ILE A 179 6.61 2.68 23.91
C ILE A 179 5.91 3.66 24.84
N ASP A 180 6.40 3.69 26.08
CA ASP A 180 5.84 4.49 27.16
C ASP A 180 6.86 4.74 28.29
N GLY A 181 6.56 5.75 29.11
CA GLY A 181 7.38 6.21 30.22
C GLY A 181 8.52 7.13 29.80
N SER A 182 9.39 7.47 30.76
CA SER A 182 10.54 8.34 30.53
C SER A 182 11.59 7.74 29.62
N LEU A 183 12.43 8.61 29.04
CA LEU A 183 13.59 8.20 28.26
C LEU A 183 14.46 7.22 29.05
N ALA A 184 14.77 7.56 30.31
CA ALA A 184 15.61 6.74 31.17
C ALA A 184 15.01 5.34 31.42
N THR A 185 13.70 5.27 31.69
CA THR A 185 13.01 4.00 31.97
C THR A 185 12.93 3.12 30.73
N PHE A 186 12.50 3.69 29.59
CA PHE A 186 12.39 2.95 28.34
C PHE A 186 13.76 2.48 27.83
N ARG A 187 14.78 3.34 27.91
CA ARG A 187 16.18 3.01 27.60
C ARG A 187 16.71 1.86 28.44
N SER A 188 16.43 1.86 29.75
CA SER A 188 16.88 0.80 30.65
C SER A 188 16.29 -0.57 30.26
N LYS A 189 14.99 -0.61 29.90
CA LYS A 189 14.34 -1.83 29.40
C LYS A 189 14.97 -2.34 28.11
N LEU A 190 15.41 -1.45 27.20
CA LEU A 190 16.15 -1.85 26.00
C LEU A 190 17.54 -2.39 26.35
N ILE A 191 18.25 -1.77 27.28
CA ILE A 191 19.57 -2.26 27.71
C ILE A 191 19.45 -3.67 28.32
N GLU A 192 18.43 -3.92 29.14
CA GLU A 192 18.13 -5.26 29.67
C GLU A 192 17.85 -6.30 28.58
N LYS A 193 17.32 -5.88 27.43
CA LYS A 193 17.15 -6.73 26.23
C LYS A 193 18.41 -6.94 25.41
N GLY A 194 19.53 -6.32 25.78
CA GLY A 194 20.83 -6.49 25.12
C GLY A 194 21.19 -5.40 24.11
N TYR A 195 20.42 -4.30 24.05
CA TYR A 195 20.84 -3.11 23.32
C TYR A 195 21.95 -2.38 24.09
N LYS A 196 22.91 -1.80 23.38
CA LYS A 196 24.13 -1.22 23.96
C LYS A 196 24.10 0.30 23.88
N PRO A 197 24.48 1.03 24.95
CA PRO A 197 24.72 2.47 24.89
C PRO A 197 25.76 2.83 23.82
N THR A 198 25.60 4.02 23.24
CA THR A 198 26.64 4.67 22.43
C THR A 198 27.20 5.88 23.16
N ASP A 199 28.40 6.31 22.76
CA ASP A 199 29.02 7.54 23.28
C ASP A 199 28.45 8.81 22.62
N SER A 200 27.57 8.67 21.62
CA SER A 200 27.08 9.78 20.81
C SER A 200 26.02 10.61 21.53
N HIS A 201 24.97 9.97 22.03
CA HIS A 201 23.88 10.64 22.73
C HIS A 201 23.09 9.64 23.57
N GLU A 202 22.54 10.09 24.71
CA GLU A 202 21.87 9.19 25.65
C GLU A 202 20.63 8.50 25.09
N ASN A 203 19.97 9.11 24.10
CA ASN A 203 18.78 8.59 23.43
C ASN A 203 19.10 7.67 22.23
N ILE A 204 20.38 7.31 22.04
CA ILE A 204 20.82 6.39 20.99
C ILE A 204 21.37 5.12 21.63
N LEU A 205 20.89 3.97 21.15
CA LEU A 205 21.42 2.65 21.47
C LEU A 205 21.81 1.92 20.18
N GLN A 206 22.59 0.84 20.31
CA GLN A 206 22.94 -0.06 19.21
C GLN A 206 22.50 -1.48 19.50
N GLY A 207 21.98 -2.18 18.51
CA GLY A 207 21.63 -3.59 18.67
C GLY A 207 21.03 -4.22 17.43
N ASN A 208 20.79 -5.52 17.50
CA ASN A 208 20.15 -6.25 16.42
C ASN A 208 18.64 -6.07 16.49
N PHE A 209 18.03 -5.64 15.39
CA PHE A 209 16.59 -5.52 15.25
C PHE A 209 16.15 -5.95 13.84
N ALA A 210 15.07 -6.72 13.76
CA ALA A 210 14.53 -7.27 12.50
C ALA A 210 15.57 -7.99 11.61
N GLY A 211 16.61 -8.58 12.22
CA GLY A 211 17.69 -9.29 11.51
C GLY A 211 18.85 -8.41 11.05
N TYR A 212 18.88 -7.13 11.41
CA TYR A 212 19.94 -6.19 11.03
C TYR A 212 20.55 -5.51 12.26
N GLU A 213 21.83 -5.16 12.16
CA GLU A 213 22.46 -4.24 13.10
C GLU A 213 21.92 -2.82 12.87
N CYS A 214 21.37 -2.24 13.93
CA CYS A 214 20.70 -0.94 13.87
C CYS A 214 21.20 0.01 14.96
N ASP A 215 21.19 1.30 14.63
CA ASP A 215 21.15 2.38 15.60
C ASP A 215 19.68 2.64 15.97
N ILE A 216 19.36 2.65 17.27
CA ILE A 216 18.02 2.81 17.83
C ILE A 216 17.91 4.20 18.43
N PHE A 217 17.08 5.04 17.83
CA PHE A 217 16.80 6.41 18.27
C PHE A 217 15.50 6.44 19.06
N ILE A 218 15.54 7.03 20.25
CA ILE A 218 14.39 7.17 21.14
C ILE A 218 14.00 8.65 21.16
N TYR A 219 12.72 8.94 20.90
CA TYR A 219 12.18 10.30 20.86
C TYR A 219 11.09 10.47 21.91
N CYS A 220 11.25 11.54 22.70
CA CYS A 220 10.25 11.98 23.66
C CYS A 220 9.37 13.08 23.09
N VAL A 221 8.18 13.20 23.66
CA VAL A 221 7.27 14.31 23.44
C VAL A 221 8.01 15.62 23.75
N GLU A 222 7.96 16.59 22.83
CA GLU A 222 8.57 17.89 23.06
C GLU A 222 8.01 18.53 24.36
N GLY A 223 8.91 18.93 25.26
CA GLY A 223 8.54 19.50 26.56
C GLY A 223 8.13 18.50 27.64
N ALA A 224 8.17 17.19 27.37
CA ALA A 224 7.85 16.15 28.36
C ALA A 224 8.83 14.97 28.29
N ASP A 225 9.18 14.39 29.45
CA ASP A 225 9.97 13.16 29.52
C ASP A 225 9.06 11.93 29.33
N LEU A 226 8.50 11.81 28.13
CA LEU A 226 7.58 10.75 27.72
C LEU A 226 7.93 10.25 26.32
N VAL A 227 8.34 8.99 26.18
CA VAL A 227 8.69 8.40 24.89
C VAL A 227 7.43 8.19 24.04
N HIS A 228 7.44 8.69 22.81
CA HIS A 228 6.32 8.51 21.86
C HIS A 228 6.73 7.84 20.55
N MET A 229 8.03 7.87 20.20
CA MET A 229 8.51 7.31 18.95
C MET A 229 9.87 6.65 19.10
N VAL A 230 10.05 5.53 18.42
CA VAL A 230 11.33 4.80 18.33
C VAL A 230 11.64 4.54 16.86
N ILE A 231 12.87 4.83 16.45
CA ILE A 231 13.36 4.57 15.08
C ILE A 231 14.52 3.59 15.15
N ALA A 232 14.41 2.46 14.47
CA ALA A 232 15.55 1.58 14.20
C ALA A 232 16.10 1.89 12.81
N SER A 233 17.34 2.39 12.73
CA SER A 233 18.02 2.68 11.47
C SER A 233 19.14 1.67 11.20
N THR A 234 19.09 1.05 10.03
CA THR A 234 20.14 0.10 9.59
C THR A 234 21.43 0.83 9.19
N LYS A 235 22.54 0.09 9.09
CA LYS A 235 23.77 0.63 8.50
C LYS A 235 23.57 1.02 7.03
N PRO A 236 24.23 2.09 6.56
CA PRO A 236 24.07 2.61 5.20
C PRO A 236 24.55 1.60 4.15
N GLU A 237 23.88 1.61 3.00
CA GLU A 237 24.23 0.83 1.83
C GLU A 237 24.67 1.75 0.68
N GLU A 238 25.78 1.39 0.03
CA GLU A 238 26.31 2.15 -1.11
C GLU A 238 25.67 1.73 -2.45
N SER A 239 24.98 0.59 -2.49
CA SER A 239 24.34 0.04 -3.68
C SER A 239 22.82 0.15 -3.58
N TRP A 240 22.21 0.74 -4.62
CA TRP A 240 20.74 0.81 -4.73
C TRP A 240 20.10 -0.56 -4.66
N ASP A 241 20.62 -1.55 -5.39
CA ASP A 241 20.04 -2.89 -5.43
C ASP A 241 20.05 -3.55 -4.05
N ARG A 242 21.15 -3.42 -3.29
CA ARG A 242 21.24 -3.95 -1.92
C ARG A 242 20.27 -3.25 -0.98
N LEU A 243 20.21 -1.92 -1.05
CA LEU A 243 19.31 -1.11 -0.24
C LEU A 243 17.84 -1.45 -0.53
N TYR A 244 17.48 -1.54 -1.80
CA TYR A 244 16.11 -1.82 -2.23
C TYR A 244 15.68 -3.26 -1.94
N ILE A 245 16.55 -4.26 -2.12
CA ILE A 245 16.27 -5.65 -1.73
C ILE A 245 16.06 -5.74 -0.21
N LYS A 246 16.89 -5.05 0.58
CA LYS A 246 16.75 -4.98 2.04
C LYS A 246 15.40 -4.36 2.43
N TYR A 247 15.01 -3.27 1.77
CA TYR A 247 13.70 -2.61 1.95
C TYR A 247 12.54 -3.55 1.64
N LEU A 248 12.55 -4.19 0.47
CA LEU A 248 11.49 -5.14 0.09
C LEU A 248 11.39 -6.32 1.06
N SER A 249 12.53 -6.83 1.53
CA SER A 249 12.57 -7.94 2.49
C SER A 249 11.94 -7.56 3.83
N LEU A 250 12.24 -6.36 4.33
CA LEU A 250 11.62 -5.83 5.54
C LEU A 250 10.12 -5.59 5.35
N VAL A 251 9.72 -4.99 4.22
CA VAL A 251 8.28 -4.79 3.90
C VAL A 251 7.53 -6.12 3.86
N GLU A 252 8.12 -7.17 3.29
CA GLU A 252 7.51 -8.51 3.28
C GLU A 252 7.34 -9.07 4.71
N LEU A 253 8.37 -8.97 5.55
CA LEU A 253 8.32 -9.44 6.93
C LEU A 253 7.27 -8.69 7.76
N TYR A 254 7.21 -7.37 7.62
CA TYR A 254 6.20 -6.56 8.31
C TYR A 254 4.81 -6.84 7.77
N SER A 255 4.67 -7.09 6.46
CA SER A 255 3.38 -7.47 5.89
C SER A 255 2.86 -8.81 6.39
N LYS A 256 3.77 -9.76 6.67
CA LYS A 256 3.41 -11.05 7.29
C LYS A 256 2.90 -10.87 8.73
N LYS A 257 3.43 -9.88 9.45
CA LYS A 257 3.09 -9.63 10.87
C LYS A 257 1.88 -8.73 11.06
N TYR A 258 1.77 -7.66 10.28
CA TYR A 258 0.78 -6.59 10.47
C TYR A 258 -0.29 -6.57 9.37
N GLY A 259 -0.26 -7.51 8.43
CA GLY A 259 -1.13 -7.51 7.26
C GLY A 259 -0.63 -6.58 6.16
N SER A 260 -1.47 -6.28 5.18
CA SER A 260 -1.04 -5.39 4.09
C SER A 260 -0.79 -3.97 4.58
N PRO A 261 0.16 -3.25 3.96
CA PRO A 261 0.41 -1.86 4.29
C PRO A 261 -0.81 -0.98 4.00
N SER A 262 -1.02 0.01 4.85
CA SER A 262 -2.05 1.04 4.73
C SER A 262 -1.67 2.10 3.68
N ASN A 263 -0.37 2.34 3.49
CA ASN A 263 0.14 3.25 2.46
C ASN A 263 1.52 2.80 1.98
N SER A 264 1.86 3.10 0.73
CA SER A 264 3.20 2.92 0.19
C SER A 264 3.48 3.97 -0.89
N VAL A 265 4.64 4.61 -0.78
CA VAL A 265 5.18 5.56 -1.75
C VAL A 265 6.55 5.04 -2.15
N ASN A 266 6.78 4.79 -3.43
CA ASN A 266 8.06 4.36 -3.98
C ASN A 266 8.16 5.05 -5.34
N LYS A 267 8.79 6.21 -5.36
CA LYS A 267 8.98 7.01 -6.57
C LYS A 267 10.35 7.66 -6.56
N PHE A 268 10.90 7.83 -7.75
CA PHE A 268 11.96 8.79 -7.99
C PHE A 268 11.34 10.07 -8.54
N GLU A 269 11.87 11.21 -8.14
CA GLU A 269 11.52 12.48 -8.77
C GLU A 269 12.22 12.62 -10.12
N TYR A 270 11.61 13.38 -11.03
CA TYR A 270 12.28 13.77 -12.28
C TYR A 270 13.56 14.55 -11.96
N PRO A 271 14.70 14.28 -12.61
CA PRO A 271 14.89 13.43 -13.81
C PRO A 271 15.31 11.97 -13.52
N PHE A 272 15.26 11.53 -12.27
CA PHE A 272 15.73 10.20 -11.85
C PHE A 272 14.72 9.07 -12.14
N ASP A 273 13.54 9.39 -12.66
CA ASP A 273 12.43 8.45 -12.90
C ASP A 273 12.61 7.54 -14.14
N GLY A 274 13.75 7.62 -14.83
CA GLY A 274 14.01 6.90 -16.09
C GLY A 274 15.40 6.28 -16.28
N THR A 275 16.30 6.29 -15.29
CA THR A 275 17.67 5.76 -15.45
C THR A 275 18.03 4.75 -14.36
N THR A 276 18.61 3.61 -14.77
CA THR A 276 18.99 2.49 -13.87
C THR A 276 20.30 2.72 -13.12
N ASP A 277 20.98 3.84 -13.36
CA ASP A 277 22.35 4.07 -12.91
C ASP A 277 22.45 5.29 -11.96
N MET A 278 21.32 5.95 -11.67
CA MET A 278 21.27 7.16 -10.84
C MET A 278 20.39 7.01 -9.58
N GLN A 279 19.88 5.83 -9.25
CA GLN A 279 18.95 5.66 -8.12
C GLN A 279 19.64 5.93 -6.78
N MET A 280 20.87 5.45 -6.59
CA MET A 280 21.60 5.75 -5.35
C MET A 280 21.96 7.24 -5.27
N THR A 281 22.28 7.87 -6.41
CA THR A 281 22.43 9.33 -6.47
C THR A 281 21.13 10.01 -6.06
N ALA A 282 20.00 9.58 -6.60
CA ALA A 282 18.68 10.11 -6.26
C ALA A 282 18.38 9.99 -4.76
N VAL A 283 18.72 8.86 -4.13
CA VAL A 283 18.63 8.69 -2.67
C VAL A 283 19.49 9.72 -1.95
N LYS A 284 20.78 9.80 -2.29
CA LYS A 284 21.73 10.70 -1.64
C LYS A 284 21.43 12.19 -1.85
N THR A 285 20.68 12.52 -2.90
CA THR A 285 20.23 13.88 -3.21
C THR A 285 18.76 14.13 -2.86
N ASP A 286 18.13 13.27 -2.06
CA ASP A 286 16.76 13.43 -1.55
C ASP A 286 15.65 13.48 -2.64
N HIS A 287 15.91 12.84 -3.78
CA HIS A 287 15.00 12.70 -4.92
C HIS A 287 14.40 11.29 -5.04
N ALA A 288 14.56 10.45 -4.02
CA ALA A 288 14.00 9.11 -3.93
C ALA A 288 13.07 9.01 -2.72
N HIS A 289 11.78 8.83 -2.98
CA HIS A 289 10.74 8.73 -1.95
C HIS A 289 10.26 7.29 -1.84
N PHE A 290 10.85 6.55 -0.90
CA PHE A 290 10.51 5.16 -0.62
C PHE A 290 10.06 5.01 0.83
N MET A 291 8.79 4.73 1.04
CA MET A 291 8.18 4.46 2.33
C MET A 291 7.02 3.48 2.22
N THR A 292 6.81 2.68 3.25
CA THR A 292 5.65 1.80 3.41
C THR A 292 5.19 1.88 4.86
N MET A 293 3.88 2.01 5.07
CA MET A 293 3.28 2.29 6.38
C MET A 293 2.16 1.30 6.70
N TRP A 294 2.03 0.96 7.98
CA TRP A 294 0.94 0.19 8.58
C TRP A 294 0.34 1.01 9.72
N ASN A 295 -0.94 1.33 9.60
CA ASN A 295 -1.72 1.87 10.72
C ASN A 295 -2.22 0.71 11.56
N THR A 296 -1.80 0.66 12.82
CA THR A 296 -2.27 -0.34 13.78
C THR A 296 -3.20 0.33 14.79
N PRO A 297 -4.03 -0.42 15.53
CA PRO A 297 -4.87 0.18 16.57
C PRO A 297 -4.08 1.00 17.60
N ASN A 298 -2.84 0.58 17.90
CA ASN A 298 -2.00 1.14 18.96
C ASN A 298 -1.04 2.24 18.48
N GLY A 299 -0.93 2.46 17.17
CA GLY A 299 0.07 3.37 16.60
C GLY A 299 0.49 2.99 15.19
N ASP A 300 1.40 3.77 14.64
CA ASP A 300 1.84 3.66 13.26
C ASP A 300 3.22 3.03 13.16
N ILE A 301 3.40 2.20 12.15
CA ILE A 301 4.69 1.61 11.80
C ILE A 301 5.01 2.04 10.38
N MET A 302 6.20 2.59 10.16
CA MET A 302 6.66 2.98 8.84
C MET A 302 8.05 2.42 8.58
N ILE A 303 8.31 2.01 7.34
CA ILE A 303 9.64 1.66 6.85
C ILE A 303 9.95 2.64 5.73
N SER A 304 11.08 3.33 5.76
CA SER A 304 11.51 4.21 4.69
C SER A 304 12.99 4.04 4.35
N ILE A 305 13.36 4.45 3.15
CA ILE A 305 14.75 4.67 2.76
C ILE A 305 15.10 6.12 3.06
N SER A 306 16.17 6.34 3.83
CA SER A 306 16.68 7.69 4.13
C SER A 306 17.69 8.14 3.08
N LYS A 307 17.93 9.45 2.99
CA LYS A 307 18.94 10.04 2.10
C LYS A 307 20.37 9.58 2.39
N GLU A 308 20.63 9.10 3.61
CA GLU A 308 21.90 8.51 4.03
C GLU A 308 22.10 7.08 3.47
N GLY A 309 21.16 6.56 2.67
CA GLY A 309 21.23 5.19 2.15
C GLY A 309 20.95 4.14 3.22
N THR A 310 20.26 4.52 4.30
CA THR A 310 19.82 3.62 5.36
C THR A 310 18.35 3.26 5.19
N ILE A 311 17.93 2.17 5.84
CA ILE A 311 16.51 1.90 6.07
C ILE A 311 16.17 2.27 7.51
N ALA A 312 15.18 3.14 7.66
CA ALA A 312 14.62 3.55 8.94
C ALA A 312 13.26 2.87 9.17
N ILE A 313 13.10 2.27 10.34
CA ILE A 313 11.86 1.62 10.79
C ILE A 313 11.32 2.41 11.98
N TYR A 314 10.21 3.09 11.76
CA TYR A 314 9.55 3.96 12.71
C TYR A 314 8.46 3.18 13.44
N TYR A 315 8.39 3.38 14.75
CA TYR A 315 7.28 2.97 15.60
C TYR A 315 6.80 4.21 16.34
N THR A 316 5.58 4.65 16.04
CA THR A 316 4.98 5.86 16.61
C THR A 316 3.75 5.47 17.43
N ASP A 317 3.82 5.66 18.74
CA ASP A 317 2.75 5.30 19.67
C ASP A 317 1.56 6.26 19.55
N LYS A 318 0.34 5.73 19.42
CA LYS A 318 -0.86 6.56 19.20
C LYS A 318 -1.22 7.41 20.41
N ILE A 319 -1.13 6.84 21.62
CA ILE A 319 -1.56 7.49 22.86
C ILE A 319 -0.59 8.64 23.17
N ASN A 320 0.70 8.35 23.16
CA ASN A 320 1.73 9.33 23.50
C ASN A 320 1.89 10.39 22.40
N SER A 321 1.64 10.04 21.13
CA SER A 321 1.64 11.04 20.04
C SER A 321 0.43 11.98 20.09
N ALA A 322 -0.74 11.53 20.56
CA ALA A 322 -1.86 12.44 20.79
C ALA A 322 -1.51 13.50 21.86
N GLN A 323 -0.79 13.10 22.91
CA GLN A 323 -0.27 14.03 23.91
C GLN A 323 0.80 14.96 23.34
N HIS A 324 1.63 14.48 22.42
CA HIS A 324 2.62 15.30 21.73
C HIS A 324 1.99 16.46 20.96
N GLU A 325 0.95 16.19 20.16
CA GLU A 325 0.29 17.23 19.38
C GLU A 325 -0.40 18.27 20.27
N VAL A 326 -1.03 17.86 21.37
CA VAL A 326 -1.66 18.79 22.34
C VAL A 326 -0.62 19.73 22.97
N LEU A 327 0.51 19.20 23.44
CA LEU A 327 1.56 20.02 24.05
C LEU A 327 2.25 20.95 23.05
N LYS A 328 2.46 20.45 21.83
CA LYS A 328 3.00 21.25 20.72
C LYS A 328 2.07 22.38 20.33
N GLU A 329 0.77 22.12 20.21
CA GLU A 329 -0.24 23.15 19.93
C GLU A 329 -0.27 24.21 21.03
N GLN A 330 -0.31 23.80 22.31
CA GLN A 330 -0.28 24.74 23.44
C GLN A 330 0.99 25.61 23.42
N ARG A 331 2.16 25.03 23.15
CA ARG A 331 3.42 25.79 23.05
C ARG A 331 3.37 26.82 21.92
N ILE A 332 2.85 26.46 20.76
CA ILE A 332 2.71 27.39 19.62
C ILE A 332 1.74 28.52 19.99
N ILE A 333 0.65 28.22 20.71
CA ILE A 333 -0.30 29.23 21.20
C ILE A 333 0.39 30.18 22.19
N ASP A 334 1.22 29.68 23.10
CA ASP A 334 1.95 30.50 24.08
C ASP A 334 3.04 31.39 23.42
N GLU A 335 3.48 31.06 22.20
CA GLU A 335 4.47 31.83 21.42
C GLU A 335 3.86 32.95 20.57
N ILE A 336 2.54 32.96 20.35
CA ILE A 336 1.81 33.95 19.54
C ILE A 336 1.20 35.04 20.44
#